data_AF-A0A7W9YCN7-F1
#
_entry.id   AF-A0A7W9YCN7-F1
#
_cell.length_a   1.000
_cell.length_b   1.000
_cell.length_c   1.000
_cell.angle_alpha   90.00
_cell.angle_beta   90.00
_cell.angle_gamma   90.00
#
_symmetry.space_group_name_H-M   'P 1'
#
loop_
_entity.id
_entity.type
_entity.pdbx_description
1 polymer ?
#
loop_
_entity_poly.entity_id
_entity_poly.type
_entity_poly.pdbx_seq_one_letter_code
_entity_poly.pdbx_strand_id
1 'polypeptide(L)'
;MTILENGDKLAVVDASALIQRHACTECGTHMHGPVERDHAFKGLSFIHPELFEISGWPAPGFAAFVSSVIEGGVDPSEMDGIRAKLKDIGLEPYDCLSPALMDFLATWTAKKAGVLAA
;
A
#
# COMPACT_ATOMS: atom_id res chain seq x y z
N MET A 1 9.78 -8.09 10.75
CA MET A 1 10.54 -8.15 9.49
C MET A 1 12.02 -8.08 9.85
N THR A 2 12.86 -8.91 9.22
CA THR A 2 14.31 -8.94 9.48
C THR A 2 15.03 -8.87 8.14
N ILE A 3 16.01 -7.98 8.03
CA ILE A 3 16.90 -7.94 6.86
C ILE A 3 17.97 -9.01 7.05
N LEU A 4 18.06 -9.94 6.09
CA LEU A 4 19.02 -11.04 6.17
C LEU A 4 20.39 -10.63 5.64
N GLU A 5 20.43 -9.89 4.52
CA GLU A 5 21.65 -9.51 3.82
C GLU A 5 21.50 -8.13 3.14
N ASN A 6 22.63 -7.49 2.81
CA ASN A 6 22.71 -6.26 2.00
C ASN A 6 21.89 -5.07 2.53
N GLY A 7 21.71 -4.96 3.85
CA GLY A 7 20.95 -3.87 4.46
C GLY A 7 21.56 -2.49 4.25
N ASP A 8 22.87 -2.42 4.01
CA ASP A 8 23.62 -1.22 3.64
C ASP A 8 23.20 -0.63 2.27
N LYS A 9 22.59 -1.45 1.40
CA LYS A 9 22.07 -1.01 0.11
C LYS A 9 20.66 -0.42 0.17
N LEU A 10 20.01 -0.43 1.35
CA LEU A 10 18.66 0.11 1.51
C LEU A 10 18.68 1.56 1.97
N ALA A 11 17.97 2.41 1.22
CA ALA A 11 17.74 3.80 1.59
C ALA A 11 16.24 4.12 1.64
N VAL A 12 15.86 5.02 2.54
CA VAL A 12 14.49 5.55 2.59
C VAL A 12 14.31 6.52 1.43
N VAL A 13 13.27 6.31 0.62
CA VAL A 13 12.97 7.14 -0.57
C VAL A 13 12.54 8.56 -0.19
N ASP A 14 11.70 8.69 0.84
CA ASP A 14 11.23 9.98 1.36
C ASP A 14 11.01 9.87 2.86
N ALA A 15 11.89 10.53 3.64
CA ALA A 15 11.83 10.51 5.09
C ALA A 15 10.59 11.22 5.66
N SER A 16 9.93 12.09 4.88
CA SER A 16 8.71 12.78 5.30
C SER A 16 7.45 11.93 5.14
N ALA A 17 7.49 10.87 4.32
CA ALA A 17 6.34 9.99 4.03
C ALA A 17 5.91 9.18 5.26
N LEU A 18 4.62 8.85 5.37
CA LEU A 18 4.12 8.02 6.48
C LEU A 18 4.72 6.61 6.45
N ILE A 19 4.67 5.99 5.28
CA ILE A 19 5.28 4.70 4.99
C ILE A 19 6.71 4.98 4.52
N GLN A 20 7.70 4.60 5.34
CA GLN A 20 9.11 4.81 5.06
C GLN A 20 9.58 3.77 4.03
N ARG A 21 9.38 4.03 2.75
CA ARG A 21 9.72 3.07 1.69
C ARG A 21 11.24 2.85 1.63
N HIS A 22 11.71 1.66 2.03
CA HIS A 22 13.11 1.26 1.90
C HIS A 22 13.33 0.64 0.51
N ALA A 23 14.10 1.34 -0.32
CA ALA A 23 14.44 0.92 -1.67
C ALA A 23 15.93 0.56 -1.78
N CYS A 24 16.24 -0.41 -2.62
CA CYS A 24 17.61 -0.70 -3.01
C CYS A 24 18.18 0.47 -3.82
N THR A 25 19.33 1.01 -3.42
CA THR A 25 19.98 2.15 -4.08
C THR A 25 20.58 1.80 -5.44
N GLU A 26 20.80 0.51 -5.73
CA GLU A 26 21.35 0.05 -7.01
C GLU A 26 20.28 -0.21 -8.07
N CYS A 27 19.18 -0.89 -7.71
CA CYS A 27 18.15 -1.29 -8.66
C CYS A 27 16.80 -0.56 -8.51
N GLY A 28 16.61 0.21 -7.43
CA GLY A 28 15.38 0.95 -7.17
C GLY A 28 14.21 0.14 -6.59
N THR A 29 14.33 -1.20 -6.48
CA THR A 29 13.27 -2.05 -5.95
C THR A 29 12.96 -1.72 -4.48
N HIS A 30 11.67 -1.49 -4.18
CA HIS A 30 11.19 -1.30 -2.81
C HIS A 30 11.09 -2.65 -2.09
N MET A 31 11.87 -2.83 -1.01
CA MET A 31 11.93 -4.11 -0.29
C MET A 31 10.90 -4.19 0.83
N HIS A 32 10.70 -3.11 1.58
CA HIS A 32 9.65 -3.01 2.59
C HIS A 32 9.33 -1.54 2.94
N GLY A 33 8.15 -1.30 3.48
CA GLY A 33 7.71 0.03 3.95
C GLY A 33 7.06 -0.07 5.33
N PRO A 34 7.81 0.08 6.43
CA PRO A 34 7.25 0.08 7.77
C PRO A 34 6.51 1.39 8.06
N VAL A 35 5.54 1.29 8.97
CA VAL A 35 4.86 2.44 9.56
C VAL A 35 5.22 2.51 11.05
N GLU A 36 6.06 3.47 11.41
CA GLU A 36 6.56 3.62 12.79
C GLU A 36 5.90 4.79 13.54
N ARG A 37 5.51 5.83 12.79
CA ARG A 37 4.82 7.00 13.33
C ARG A 37 3.42 6.64 13.79
N ASP A 38 2.86 7.49 14.65
CA ASP A 38 1.54 7.29 15.22
C ASP A 38 0.43 7.36 14.15
N HIS A 39 -0.03 6.19 13.74
CA HIS A 39 -0.99 5.97 12.66
C HIS A 39 -1.72 4.63 12.86
N ALA A 40 -2.89 4.47 12.24
CA ALA A 40 -3.69 3.25 12.31
C ALA A 40 -2.95 1.97 11.84
N PHE A 41 -1.97 2.12 10.95
CA PHE A 41 -1.13 1.02 10.46
C PHE A 41 0.20 0.86 11.20
N LYS A 42 0.40 1.57 12.32
CA LYS A 42 1.65 1.48 13.09
C LYS A 42 1.93 0.02 13.50
N GLY A 43 3.17 -0.42 13.29
CA GLY A 43 3.60 -1.80 13.55
C GLY A 43 3.40 -2.77 12.38
N LEU A 44 2.72 -2.33 11.30
CA LEU A 44 2.68 -3.06 10.04
C LEU A 44 3.82 -2.62 9.12
N SER A 45 4.18 -3.51 8.20
CA SER A 45 5.08 -3.21 7.08
C SER A 45 4.41 -3.63 5.78
N PHE A 46 4.49 -2.75 4.78
CA PHE A 46 4.06 -3.03 3.41
C PHE A 46 5.21 -3.72 2.66
N ILE A 47 4.88 -4.71 1.84
CA ILE A 47 5.81 -5.55 1.09
C ILE A 47 5.23 -5.87 -0.29
N HIS A 48 6.07 -6.30 -1.21
CA HIS A 48 5.74 -6.72 -2.57
C HIS A 48 5.90 -8.25 -2.68
N PRO A 49 4.82 -9.04 -2.46
CA PRO A 49 4.93 -10.50 -2.48
C PRO A 49 5.40 -11.08 -3.83
N GLU A 50 5.30 -10.32 -4.91
CA GLU A 50 5.85 -10.67 -6.22
C GLU A 50 7.39 -10.81 -6.24
N LEU A 51 8.09 -10.30 -5.21
CA LEU A 51 9.54 -10.46 -5.04
C LEU A 51 9.94 -11.79 -4.38
N PHE A 52 8.98 -12.59 -3.91
CA PHE A 52 9.25 -13.81 -3.17
C PHE A 52 9.39 -15.01 -4.11
N GLU A 53 10.36 -15.88 -3.82
CA GLU A 53 10.60 -17.10 -4.63
C GLU A 53 9.53 -18.18 -4.40
N ILE A 54 8.96 -18.22 -3.20
CA ILE A 54 7.93 -19.19 -2.83
C ILE A 54 6.53 -18.65 -3.12
N SER A 55 5.67 -19.51 -3.66
CA SER A 55 4.25 -19.22 -3.89
C SER A 55 3.42 -19.46 -2.62
N GLY A 56 2.12 -19.17 -2.69
CA GLY A 56 1.17 -19.40 -1.58
C GLY A 56 0.89 -18.16 -0.72
N TRP A 57 1.35 -16.98 -1.14
CA TRP A 57 1.00 -15.72 -0.50
C TRP A 57 -0.47 -15.35 -0.76
N PRO A 58 -1.11 -14.60 0.15
CA PRO A 58 -2.48 -14.14 -0.04
C PRO A 58 -2.66 -13.44 -1.40
N ALA A 59 -3.69 -13.85 -2.15
CA ALA A 59 -4.02 -13.23 -3.42
C ALA A 59 -4.49 -11.77 -3.23
N PRO A 60 -4.33 -10.90 -4.24
CA PRO A 60 -4.90 -9.55 -4.20
C PRO A 60 -6.42 -9.60 -3.98
N GLY A 61 -6.93 -8.79 -3.04
CA GLY A 61 -8.35 -8.77 -2.69
C GLY A 61 -9.18 -7.67 -3.34
N PHE A 62 -8.53 -6.59 -3.83
CA PHE A 62 -9.17 -5.43 -4.46
C PHE A 62 -8.10 -4.57 -5.17
N ALA A 63 -8.54 -3.55 -5.92
CA ALA A 63 -7.66 -2.54 -6.49
C ALA A 63 -7.84 -1.19 -5.78
N ALA A 64 -6.75 -0.65 -5.24
CA ALA A 64 -6.73 0.60 -4.46
C ALA A 64 -6.29 1.80 -5.30
N PHE A 65 -6.74 3.00 -4.91
CA PHE A 65 -6.34 4.29 -5.50
C PHE A 65 -6.38 4.31 -7.04
N VAL A 66 -7.42 3.70 -7.62
CA VAL A 66 -7.48 3.43 -9.06
C VAL A 66 -7.42 4.70 -9.90
N SER A 67 -8.11 5.78 -9.53
CA SER A 67 -8.00 7.08 -10.23
C SER A 67 -6.59 7.69 -10.24
N SER A 68 -5.74 7.41 -9.24
CA SER A 68 -4.39 7.97 -9.18
C SER A 68 -3.44 7.43 -10.25
N VAL A 69 -3.83 6.41 -11.03
CA VAL A 69 -3.06 6.02 -12.24
C VAL A 69 -3.01 7.15 -13.27
N ILE A 70 -3.97 8.07 -13.26
CA ILE A 70 -3.95 9.29 -14.10
C ILE A 70 -2.77 10.19 -13.69
N GLU A 71 -2.48 10.30 -12.40
CA GLU A 71 -1.32 11.06 -11.90
C GLU A 71 0.01 10.42 -12.34
N GLY A 72 -0.02 9.12 -12.66
CA GLY A 72 1.07 8.36 -13.27
C GLY A 72 1.14 8.48 -14.80
N GLY A 73 0.20 9.19 -15.44
CA GLY A 73 0.21 9.47 -16.88
C GLY A 73 -0.78 8.68 -17.74
N VAL A 74 -1.68 7.90 -17.14
CA VAL A 74 -2.77 7.22 -17.88
C VAL A 74 -3.78 8.24 -18.41
N ASP A 75 -4.21 8.08 -19.67
CA ASP A 75 -5.23 8.95 -20.25
C ASP A 75 -6.59 8.70 -19.55
N PRO A 76 -7.29 9.75 -19.07
CA PRO A 76 -8.59 9.59 -18.41
C PRO A 76 -9.63 8.81 -19.24
N SER A 77 -9.54 8.83 -20.57
CA SER A 77 -10.42 8.07 -21.46
C SER A 77 -10.23 6.54 -21.37
N GLU A 78 -9.11 6.06 -20.83
CA GLU A 78 -8.84 4.62 -20.64
C GLU A 78 -9.48 4.06 -19.36
N MET A 79 -9.91 4.94 -18.44
CA MET A 79 -10.30 4.55 -17.08
C MET A 79 -11.49 3.60 -17.03
N ASP A 80 -12.46 3.73 -17.94
CA ASP A 80 -13.60 2.82 -18.00
C ASP A 80 -13.16 1.40 -18.36
N GLY A 81 -12.21 1.27 -19.30
CA GLY A 81 -11.61 0.00 -19.68
C GLY A 81 -10.80 -0.62 -18.54
N ILE A 82 -10.00 0.19 -17.83
CA ILE A 82 -9.22 -0.25 -16.67
C ILE A 82 -10.13 -0.79 -15.57
N ARG A 83 -11.16 -0.02 -15.18
CA ARG A 83 -12.12 -0.44 -14.15
C ARG A 83 -12.88 -1.69 -14.55
N ALA A 84 -13.29 -1.80 -15.82
CA ALA A 84 -13.95 -3.00 -16.33
C ALA A 84 -13.03 -4.22 -16.24
N LYS A 85 -11.75 -4.08 -16.59
CA LYS A 85 -10.81 -5.20 -16.54
C LYS A 85 -10.51 -5.65 -15.11
N LEU A 86 -10.39 -4.71 -14.16
CA LEU A 86 -10.20 -5.04 -12.74
C LEU A 86 -11.39 -5.84 -12.18
N LYS A 87 -12.62 -5.43 -12.51
CA LYS A 87 -13.85 -6.16 -12.13
C LYS A 87 -13.92 -7.55 -12.75
N ASP A 88 -13.56 -7.70 -14.01
CA ASP A 88 -13.52 -8.99 -14.73
C ASP A 88 -12.61 -10.02 -14.04
N ILE A 89 -11.47 -9.56 -13.48
CA ILE A 89 -10.55 -10.42 -12.73
C ILE A 89 -10.86 -10.51 -11.22
N GLY A 90 -12.02 -10.01 -10.79
CA GLY A 90 -12.48 -10.10 -9.40
C GLY A 90 -11.85 -9.09 -8.44
N LEU A 91 -11.19 -8.05 -8.94
CA LEU A 91 -10.62 -6.97 -8.14
C LEU A 91 -11.53 -5.75 -8.20
N GLU A 92 -12.36 -5.56 -7.17
CA GLU A 92 -13.24 -4.39 -7.11
C GLU A 92 -12.38 -3.10 -7.06
N PRO A 93 -12.60 -2.14 -7.98
CA PRO A 93 -11.82 -0.90 -8.05
C PRO A 93 -12.34 0.16 -7.08
N TYR A 94 -11.44 0.66 -6.22
CA TYR A 94 -11.71 1.77 -5.32
C TYR A 94 -10.73 2.93 -5.56
N ASP A 95 -11.21 4.16 -5.42
CA ASP A 95 -10.37 5.37 -5.49
C ASP A 95 -9.69 5.70 -4.14
N CYS A 96 -9.78 4.79 -3.17
CA CYS A 96 -9.07 4.79 -1.90
C CYS A 96 -8.71 3.34 -1.53
N LEU A 97 -8.83 2.93 -0.26
CA LEU A 97 -8.73 1.52 0.14
C LEU A 97 -10.11 0.84 0.06
N SER A 98 -10.16 -0.47 0.35
CA SER A 98 -11.42 -1.19 0.49
C SER A 98 -12.27 -0.63 1.65
N PRO A 99 -13.60 -0.77 1.60
CA PRO A 99 -14.50 -0.26 2.64
C PRO A 99 -14.09 -0.69 4.06
N ALA A 100 -13.74 -1.96 4.25
CA ALA A 100 -13.32 -2.47 5.54
C ALA A 100 -12.04 -1.80 6.08
N LEU A 101 -11.07 -1.50 5.21
CA LEU A 101 -9.85 -0.79 5.60
C LEU A 101 -10.13 0.70 5.87
N MET A 102 -11.02 1.30 5.09
CA MET A 102 -11.45 2.68 5.33
C MET A 102 -12.19 2.82 6.66
N ASP A 103 -13.07 1.87 7.00
CA ASP A 103 -13.77 1.83 8.29
C ASP A 103 -12.79 1.64 9.46
N PHE A 104 -11.76 0.81 9.28
CA PHE A 104 -10.69 0.64 10.26
C PHE A 104 -9.93 1.96 10.51
N LEU A 105 -9.55 2.67 9.44
CA LEU A 105 -8.88 3.98 9.53
C LEU A 105 -9.77 5.03 10.22
N ALA A 106 -11.06 5.09 9.84
CA ALA A 106 -12.02 6.01 10.42
C ALA A 106 -12.25 5.72 11.91
N THR A 107 -12.40 4.45 12.28
CA THR A 107 -12.58 4.01 13.67
C THR A 107 -11.38 4.39 14.52
N TRP A 108 -10.15 4.13 14.04
CA TRP A 108 -8.93 4.51 14.74
C TRP A 108 -8.87 6.02 14.97
N THR A 109 -9.19 6.81 13.94
CA THR A 109 -9.20 8.28 14.00
C THR A 109 -10.23 8.79 15.01
N ALA A 110 -11.44 8.23 15.00
CA ALA A 110 -12.52 8.61 15.91
C ALA A 110 -12.20 8.26 17.37
N LYS A 111 -11.58 7.09 17.63
CA LYS A 111 -11.09 6.71 18.97
C LYS A 111 -10.00 7.67 19.46
N LYS A 112 -9.03 7.98 18.60
CA LYS A 112 -7.95 8.91 18.92
C LYS A 112 -8.44 10.32 19.22
N ALA A 113 -9.47 10.77 18.51
CA ALA A 113 -10.11 12.07 18.73
C ALA A 113 -11.09 12.09 19.92
N GLY A 114 -11.32 10.95 20.59
CA GLY A 114 -12.29 10.83 21.70
C GLY A 114 -13.77 10.88 21.27
N VAL A 115 -14.05 10.79 19.97
CA VAL A 115 -15.42 10.75 19.42
C VAL A 115 -16.06 9.38 19.66
N LEU A 116 -15.27 8.32 19.57
CA LEU A 116 -15.67 6.95 19.93
C LEU A 116 -14.88 6.51 21.16
N ALA A 117 -15.52 5.73 22.04
CA ALA A 117 -14.84 5.10 23.16
C ALA A 117 -13.74 4.14 22.67
N ALA A 118 -12.60 4.16 23.37
CA ALA A 118 -11.44 3.33 23.06
C ALA A 118 -11.74 1.84 23.21
#